data_AF-A0A6P6DQ23-F1
#
_entry.id   AF-A0A6P6DQ23-F1
#
_cell.length_a   1.000
_cell.length_b   1.000
_cell.length_c   1.000
_cell.angle_alpha   90.00
_cell.angle_beta   90.00
_cell.angle_gamma   90.00
#
_symmetry.space_group_name_H-M   'P 1'
#
loop_
_entity.id
_entity.type
_entity.pdbx_description
1 polymer ?
#
loop_
_entity_poly.entity_id
_entity_poly.type
_entity_poly.pdbx_seq_one_letter_code
_entity_poly.pdbx_strand_id
1 'polypeptide(L)'
;MSYCRQEGKDQIIFVTKEDHETPSSAELVADDPNDPYEEHGLILPNGEINWNCPCLGGMASGPCGEQFKSAFSCFHYSTEDIKGSDCVDQFRAMQECMQKYPDLYPQEDEEE
;
A
#
# COMPACT_ATOMS: atom_id res chain seq x y z
N MET A 1 -22.60 28.53 21.43
CA MET A 1 -22.53 28.52 19.95
C MET A 1 -21.10 28.26 19.57
N SER A 2 -20.87 27.33 18.65
CA SER A 2 -19.56 27.05 18.08
C SER A 2 -19.01 28.29 17.34
N TYR A 3 -17.70 28.50 17.39
CA TYR A 3 -17.06 29.64 16.70
C TYR A 3 -15.63 29.31 16.27
N CYS A 4 -15.14 30.04 15.27
CA CYS A 4 -13.78 29.89 14.75
C CYS A 4 -12.94 31.13 15.06
N ARG A 5 -11.67 30.93 15.39
CA ARG A 5 -10.66 31.97 15.57
C ARG A 5 -9.45 31.65 14.71
N GLN A 6 -8.92 32.65 14.02
CA GLN A 6 -7.63 32.54 13.33
C GLN A 6 -6.50 33.10 14.20
N GLU A 7 -5.42 32.35 14.33
CA GLU A 7 -4.16 32.78 14.92
C GLU A 7 -3.03 32.55 13.92
N GLY A 8 -2.67 33.60 13.17
CA GLY A 8 -1.68 33.49 12.11
C GLY A 8 -2.16 32.58 10.97
N LYS A 9 -1.42 31.49 10.73
CA LYS A 9 -1.77 30.47 9.73
C LYS A 9 -2.75 29.42 10.25
N ASP A 10 -2.99 29.40 11.56
CA ASP A 10 -3.76 28.35 12.22
C ASP A 10 -5.22 28.78 12.38
N GLN A 11 -6.15 27.88 12.10
CA GLN A 11 -7.58 28.06 12.31
C GLN A 11 -8.03 27.16 13.46
N ILE A 12 -8.47 27.78 14.56
CA ILE A 12 -8.88 27.12 15.79
C ILE A 12 -10.41 27.13 15.85
N ILE A 13 -11.01 25.94 15.89
CA ILE A 13 -12.46 25.76 15.94
C ILE A 13 -12.86 25.36 17.37
N PHE A 14 -13.68 26.18 18.01
CA PHE A 14 -14.28 25.89 19.31
C PHE A 14 -15.70 25.36 19.11
N VAL A 15 -15.84 24.06 19.29
CA VAL A 15 -17.11 23.33 19.13
C VAL A 15 -17.77 23.09 20.49
N THR A 16 -19.10 23.20 20.54
CA THR A 16 -19.88 22.83 21.72
C THR A 16 -20.08 21.31 21.76
N LYS A 17 -20.42 20.77 22.93
CA LYS A 17 -20.68 19.33 23.07
C LYS A 17 -21.79 18.85 22.14
N GLU A 18 -22.87 19.62 22.04
CA GLU A 18 -24.03 19.33 21.20
C GLU A 18 -23.66 19.29 19.70
N ASP A 19 -22.83 20.23 19.22
CA ASP A 19 -22.38 20.28 17.83
C ASP A 19 -21.37 19.16 17.49
N HIS A 20 -20.64 18.65 18.49
CA HIS A 20 -19.73 17.51 18.31
C HIS A 20 -20.46 16.16 18.33
N GLU A 21 -21.61 16.08 19.01
CA GLU A 21 -22.39 14.85 19.10
C GLU A 21 -23.06 14.48 17.78
N THR A 22 -23.28 15.45 16.89
CA THR A 22 -23.75 15.18 15.53
C THR A 22 -22.61 14.64 14.65
N PRO A 23 -22.80 13.50 13.96
CA PRO A 23 -21.84 13.01 12.98
C PRO A 23 -21.52 14.09 11.96
N SER A 24 -20.25 14.19 11.56
CA SER A 24 -19.82 15.14 10.54
C SER A 24 -20.62 14.92 9.26
N SER A 25 -21.21 15.99 8.72
CA SER A 25 -21.82 15.99 7.38
C SER A 25 -20.79 16.22 6.27
N ALA A 26 -19.50 16.25 6.60
CA ALA A 26 -18.45 16.38 5.61
C ALA A 26 -18.42 15.10 4.75
N GLU A 27 -18.73 15.25 3.47
CA GLU A 27 -18.47 14.22 2.48
C GLU A 27 -16.97 14.23 2.19
N LEU A 28 -16.29 13.13 2.51
CA LEU A 28 -14.94 12.90 2.02
C LEU A 28 -15.06 12.72 0.51
N VAL A 29 -14.66 13.72 -0.25
CA VAL A 29 -14.57 13.62 -1.71
C VAL A 29 -13.43 12.64 -1.99
N ALA A 30 -13.78 11.38 -2.26
CA ALA A 30 -12.82 10.31 -2.50
C ALA A 30 -12.16 10.38 -3.89
N ASP A 31 -12.62 11.29 -4.75
CA ASP A 31 -12.19 11.42 -6.15
C ASP A 31 -11.95 12.90 -6.48
N ASP A 32 -10.93 13.54 -5.88
CA ASP A 32 -10.37 14.75 -6.47
C ASP A 32 -9.34 14.32 -7.52
N PRO A 33 -9.61 14.50 -8.83
CA PRO A 33 -8.71 14.07 -9.91
C PRO A 33 -7.39 14.85 -9.95
N ASN A 34 -7.21 15.85 -9.08
CA ASN A 34 -5.96 16.59 -8.88
C ASN A 34 -5.36 16.35 -7.49
N ASP A 35 -5.87 15.41 -6.69
CA ASP A 35 -5.26 15.07 -5.41
C ASP A 35 -3.91 14.40 -5.65
N PRO A 36 -2.78 15.07 -5.33
CA PRO A 36 -1.46 14.48 -5.48
C PRO A 36 -1.23 13.31 -4.50
N TYR A 37 -2.13 13.12 -3.54
CA TYR A 37 -2.19 12.04 -2.57
C TYR A 37 -3.27 11.00 -2.89
N GLU A 38 -3.94 11.07 -4.05
CA GLU A 38 -4.69 9.92 -4.57
C GLU A 38 -3.66 8.81 -4.82
N GLU A 39 -3.48 8.02 -3.77
CA GLU A 39 -2.43 7.03 -3.62
C GLU A 39 -2.68 5.99 -4.70
N HIS A 40 -1.95 6.13 -5.82
CA HIS A 40 -2.06 5.19 -6.92
C HIS A 40 -1.80 3.81 -6.32
N GLY A 41 -2.85 2.99 -6.32
CA GLY A 41 -2.82 1.67 -5.70
C GLY A 41 -1.74 0.79 -6.30
N LEU A 42 -1.74 -0.47 -5.90
CA LEU A 42 -0.71 -1.41 -6.37
C LEU A 42 -0.63 -1.51 -7.90
N ILE A 43 -1.75 -1.27 -8.57
CA ILE A 43 -1.88 -1.28 -10.03
C ILE A 43 -2.20 0.12 -10.51
N LEU A 44 -1.40 0.62 -11.45
CA LEU A 44 -1.59 1.90 -12.11
C LEU A 44 -2.77 1.82 -13.11
N PRO A 45 -3.38 2.96 -13.50
CA PRO A 45 -4.47 2.98 -14.48
C PRO A 45 -4.12 2.37 -15.84
N ASN A 46 -2.83 2.30 -16.18
CA ASN A 46 -2.32 1.68 -17.41
C ASN A 46 -2.16 0.15 -17.31
N GLY A 47 -2.41 -0.46 -16.14
CA GLY A 47 -2.24 -1.90 -15.90
C GLY A 47 -0.81 -2.32 -15.54
N GLU A 48 0.09 -1.37 -15.30
CA GLU A 48 1.43 -1.65 -14.78
C GLU A 48 1.44 -1.67 -13.25
N ILE A 49 2.37 -2.43 -12.68
CA ILE A 49 2.54 -2.53 -11.22
C ILE A 49 3.29 -1.29 -10.70
N ASN A 50 2.71 -0.61 -9.71
CA ASN A 50 3.36 0.49 -9.01
C ASN A 50 4.37 -0.03 -7.98
N TRP A 51 5.62 -0.24 -8.40
CA TRP A 51 6.70 -0.71 -7.52
C TRP A 51 7.08 0.27 -6.39
N ASN A 52 6.61 1.51 -6.45
CA ASN A 52 6.83 2.52 -5.42
C ASN A 52 5.70 2.59 -4.38
N CYS A 53 4.66 1.77 -4.55
CA CYS A 53 3.53 1.73 -3.63
C CYS A 53 4.01 1.29 -2.22
N PRO A 54 3.80 2.09 -1.16
CA PRO A 54 4.21 1.73 0.20
C PRO A 54 3.65 0.37 0.67
N CYS A 55 2.50 -0.04 0.13
CA CYS A 55 1.86 -1.33 0.40
C CYS A 55 2.72 -2.54 0.03
N LEU A 56 3.69 -2.40 -0.89
CA LEU A 56 4.63 -3.47 -1.24
C LEU A 56 5.72 -3.70 -0.19
N GLY A 57 5.73 -2.91 0.88
CA GLY A 57 6.65 -3.10 2.02
C GLY A 57 8.13 -3.03 1.62
N GLY A 58 8.45 -2.35 0.51
CA GLY A 58 9.81 -2.27 -0.01
C GLY A 58 10.39 -3.59 -0.54
N MET A 59 9.60 -4.67 -0.67
CA MET A 59 10.11 -5.97 -1.14
C MET A 59 10.68 -5.90 -2.56
N ALA A 60 10.14 -4.99 -3.39
CA ALA A 60 10.63 -4.70 -4.73
C ALA A 60 11.98 -3.93 -4.76
N SER A 61 12.41 -3.40 -3.61
CA SER A 61 13.59 -2.55 -3.43
C SER A 61 14.51 -3.18 -2.39
N GLY A 62 15.24 -4.22 -2.79
CA GLY A 62 16.17 -4.96 -1.93
C GLY A 62 17.03 -5.94 -2.72
N PRO A 63 17.92 -6.71 -2.07
CA PRO A 63 18.81 -7.66 -2.75
C PRO A 63 18.04 -8.78 -3.48
N CYS A 64 16.81 -9.06 -3.07
CA CYS A 64 15.91 -10.02 -3.75
C CYS A 64 14.78 -9.35 -4.55
N GLY A 65 14.83 -8.02 -4.73
CA GLY A 65 13.77 -7.25 -5.38
C GLY A 65 13.51 -7.67 -6.83
N GLU A 66 14.53 -8.07 -7.58
CA GLU A 66 14.36 -8.58 -8.95
C GLU A 66 13.54 -9.87 -8.99
N GLN A 67 13.78 -10.80 -8.06
CA GLN A 67 13.02 -12.05 -7.99
C GLN A 67 11.59 -11.81 -7.52
N PHE A 68 11.42 -10.89 -6.56
CA PHE A 68 10.10 -10.44 -6.13
C PHE A 68 9.32 -9.81 -7.28
N LYS A 69 9.94 -8.90 -8.05
CA LYS A 69 9.31 -8.28 -9.22
C LYS A 69 8.93 -9.32 -10.26
N SER A 70 9.80 -10.29 -10.54
CA SER A 70 9.52 -11.37 -11.48
C SER A 70 8.36 -12.26 -11.03
N ALA A 71 8.33 -12.67 -9.76
CA ALA A 71 7.25 -13.52 -9.23
C ALA A 71 5.92 -12.77 -9.19
N PHE A 72 5.94 -11.53 -8.69
CA PHE A 72 4.74 -10.72 -8.54
C PHE A 72 4.15 -10.27 -9.89
N SER A 73 5.00 -9.94 -10.86
CA SER A 73 4.55 -9.64 -12.23
C SER A 73 3.94 -10.86 -12.91
N CYS A 74 4.55 -12.04 -12.77
CA CYS A 74 3.96 -13.29 -13.24
C CYS A 74 2.58 -13.53 -12.60
N PHE A 75 2.47 -13.43 -11.27
CA PHE A 75 1.20 -13.60 -10.56
C PHE A 75 0.11 -12.63 -11.04
N HIS A 76 0.46 -11.37 -11.24
CA HIS A 76 -0.49 -10.35 -11.69
C HIS A 76 -1.00 -10.62 -13.11
N TYR A 77 -0.10 -11.01 -14.02
CA TYR A 77 -0.42 -11.27 -15.43
C TYR A 77 -0.91 -12.71 -15.72
N SER A 78 -0.78 -13.63 -14.77
CA SER A 78 -1.27 -15.02 -14.88
C SER A 78 -2.75 -15.06 -15.26
N THR A 79 -3.09 -15.80 -16.31
CA THR A 79 -4.48 -16.02 -16.76
C THR A 79 -5.10 -17.31 -16.22
N GLU A 80 -4.36 -18.07 -15.41
CA GLU A 80 -4.83 -19.33 -14.81
C GLU A 80 -5.97 -19.12 -13.79
N ASP A 81 -6.82 -20.14 -13.65
CA ASP A 81 -7.95 -20.17 -12.70
C ASP A 81 -7.47 -19.96 -11.25
N ILE A 82 -6.33 -20.58 -10.92
CA ILE A 82 -5.58 -20.30 -9.70
C ILE A 82 -4.44 -19.37 -10.08
N LYS A 83 -4.57 -18.10 -9.75
CA LYS A 83 -3.57 -17.08 -10.06
C LYS A 83 -2.18 -17.51 -9.56
N GLY A 84 -1.21 -17.52 -10.47
CA GLY A 84 0.18 -17.84 -10.18
C GLY A 84 0.50 -19.33 -10.03
N SER A 85 -0.41 -20.23 -10.39
CA SER A 85 -0.11 -21.67 -10.48
C SER A 85 1.00 -21.96 -11.51
N ASP A 86 1.14 -21.11 -12.52
CA ASP A 86 2.17 -21.08 -13.55
C ASP A 86 3.46 -20.36 -13.11
N CYS A 87 3.44 -19.68 -11.95
CA CYS A 87 4.52 -18.81 -11.47
C CYS A 87 5.34 -19.42 -10.32
N VAL A 88 5.14 -20.70 -10.02
CA VAL A 88 5.73 -21.39 -8.85
C VAL A 88 7.25 -21.33 -8.87
N ASP A 89 7.87 -21.45 -10.05
CA ASP A 89 9.33 -21.40 -10.18
C ASP A 89 9.90 -20.02 -9.81
N GLN A 90 9.20 -18.94 -10.15
CA GLN A 90 9.59 -17.57 -9.83
C GLN A 90 9.46 -17.31 -8.32
N PHE A 91 8.37 -17.79 -7.70
CA PHE A 91 8.21 -17.73 -6.24
C PHE A 91 9.28 -18.53 -5.50
N ARG A 92 9.65 -19.70 -6.04
CA ARG A 92 10.74 -20.51 -5.49
C ARG A 92 12.08 -19.78 -5.58
N ALA A 93 12.40 -19.19 -6.74
CA ALA A 93 13.63 -18.41 -6.92
C ALA A 93 13.70 -17.20 -5.98
N MET A 94 12.55 -16.55 -5.72
CA MET A 94 12.44 -15.48 -4.73
C MET A 94 12.71 -15.99 -3.31
N GLN A 95 12.12 -17.11 -2.91
CA GLN A 95 12.34 -17.72 -1.60
C GLN A 95 13.80 -18.13 -1.40
N GLU A 96 14.40 -18.79 -2.40
CA GLU A 96 15.82 -19.18 -2.39
C GLU A 96 16.75 -17.95 -2.32
N CYS A 97 16.33 -16.80 -2.86
CA CYS A 97 17.05 -15.55 -2.67
C CYS A 97 16.94 -15.04 -1.24
N MET A 98 15.72 -14.97 -0.67
CA MET A 98 15.48 -14.46 0.67
C MET A 98 16.24 -15.27 1.73
N GLN A 99 16.31 -16.59 1.56
CA GLN A 99 17.09 -17.50 2.43
C GLN A 99 18.58 -17.15 2.51
N LYS A 100 19.15 -16.46 1.50
CA LYS A 100 20.56 -16.02 1.51
C LYS A 100 20.77 -14.75 2.35
N TYR A 101 19.70 -14.05 2.72
CA TYR A 101 19.75 -12.78 3.47
C TYR A 101 18.86 -12.84 4.73
N PRO A 102 19.13 -13.76 5.68
CA PRO A 102 18.28 -13.97 6.86
C PRO A 102 18.18 -12.74 7.78
N ASP A 103 19.21 -11.89 7.82
CA ASP A 103 19.20 -10.66 8.62
C ASP A 103 18.19 -9.60 8.10
N LEU A 104 17.88 -9.65 6.80
CA LEU A 104 16.95 -8.71 6.14
C LEU A 104 15.56 -9.32 5.93
N TYR A 105 15.51 -10.64 5.74
CA TYR A 105 14.29 -11.42 5.60
C TYR A 105 14.28 -12.49 6.68
N PRO A 106 13.90 -12.14 7.93
CA PRO A 106 13.75 -13.12 8.98
C PRO A 106 12.71 -14.14 8.52
N GLN A 107 13.14 -15.41 8.48
CA GLN A 107 12.18 -16.50 8.36
C GLN A 107 11.47 -16.54 9.71
N GLU A 108 10.15 -16.45 9.69
CA GLU A 108 9.39 -16.91 10.86
C GLU A 108 9.75 -18.39 10.97
N ASP A 109 10.59 -18.72 11.97
CA ASP A 109 10.78 -20.09 12.37
C ASP A 109 9.36 -20.61 12.65
N GLU A 110 8.96 -21.67 11.94
CA GLU A 110 7.77 -22.45 12.27
C GLU A 110 8.03 -23.08 13.65
N GLU A 111 7.96 -22.27 14.71
CA GLU A 111 7.71 -22.77 16.06
C GLU A 111 6.27 -23.28 16.06
N GLU A 112 6.18 -24.58 15.78
CA GLU A 112 5.06 -25.52 15.91
C GLU A 112 3.91 -25.09 16.84
#